data_AF-X1UKV4-F1
#
_entry.id   AF-X1UKV4-F1
#
_cell.length_a   1.000
_cell.length_b   1.000
_cell.length_c   1.000
_cell.angle_alpha   90.00
_cell.angle_beta   90.00
_cell.angle_gamma   90.00
#
_symmetry.space_group_name_H-M   'P 1'
#
loop_
_entity.id
_entity.type
_entity.pdbx_description
1 polymer ?
#
loop_
_entity_poly.entity_id
_entity_poly.type
_entity_poly.pdbx_seq_one_letter_code
_entity_poly.pdbx_strand_id
1 'polypeptide(L)'
;ADGLIISTPTGSTAYSLSAGGPIIQPYIPAIILTPICPHTLSFRPMVISSESEVKVQLLTGGEEVYLTIDGQRGELMKKEDMVTV
;
A
#
# COMPACT_ATOMS: atom_id res chain seq x y z
N ALA A 1 -4.06 2.09 -12.09
CA ALA A 1 -3.02 2.26 -11.06
C ALA A 1 -2.49 0.88 -10.87
N ASP A 2 -1.18 0.72 -10.90
CA ASP A 2 -0.55 -0.61 -10.97
C ASP A 2 -0.65 -1.34 -9.61
N GLY A 3 -0.90 -0.61 -8.52
CA GLY A 3 -1.12 -1.17 -7.20
C GLY A 3 -1.17 -0.12 -6.10
N LEU A 4 -1.16 -0.59 -4.86
CA LEU A 4 -1.13 0.22 -3.64
C LEU A 4 -0.09 -0.37 -2.69
N ILE A 5 0.77 0.48 -2.14
CA ILE A 5 1.71 0.11 -1.08
C ILE A 5 1.14 0.62 0.25
N ILE A 6 1.02 -0.28 1.23
CA ILE A 6 0.77 0.05 2.63
C ILE A 6 2.09 -0.15 3.36
N SER A 7 2.66 0.92 3.89
CA SER A 7 3.98 0.91 4.49
C SER A 7 3.97 1.40 5.93
N THR A 8 4.80 0.78 6.74
CA THR A 8 5.22 1.31 8.04
C THR A 8 6.17 2.52 7.85
N PRO A 9 6.48 3.27 8.92
CA PRO A 9 7.49 4.34 8.87
C PRO A 9 8.88 3.82 8.49
N THR A 10 9.25 2.61 8.93
CA THR A 10 10.50 1.96 8.53
C THR A 10 10.50 1.62 7.03
N GLY A 11 9.39 1.12 6.51
CA GLY A 11 9.24 0.84 5.08
C GLY A 11 9.13 2.09 4.19
N SER A 12 9.02 3.29 4.79
CA SER A 12 8.88 4.56 4.07
C SER A 12 10.05 4.84 3.13
N THR A 13 11.24 4.32 3.45
CA THR A 13 12.47 4.44 2.65
C THR A 13 12.66 3.30 1.65
N ALA A 14 11.79 2.28 1.65
CA ALA A 14 11.82 1.16 0.73
C ALA A 14 10.98 1.45 -0.53
N TYR A 15 10.15 0.50 -0.97
CA TYR A 15 9.40 0.64 -2.23
C TYR A 15 8.42 1.83 -2.21
N SER A 16 7.91 2.19 -1.03
CA SER A 16 7.08 3.40 -0.84
C SER A 16 7.81 4.66 -1.34
N LEU A 17 9.11 4.81 -1.06
CA LEU A 17 9.90 5.95 -1.55
C LEU A 17 10.01 5.94 -3.08
N SER A 18 10.27 4.77 -3.67
CA SER A 18 10.37 4.63 -5.13
C SER A 18 9.07 4.97 -5.85
N ALA A 19 7.93 4.73 -5.22
CA ALA A 19 6.60 5.09 -5.72
C ALA A 19 6.19 6.54 -5.39
N GLY A 20 7.08 7.34 -4.80
CA GLY A 20 6.87 8.77 -4.51
C GLY A 20 6.30 9.08 -3.13
N GLY A 21 6.24 8.10 -2.23
CA GLY A 21 5.87 8.28 -0.83
C GLY A 21 6.90 9.09 -0.02
N PRO A 22 6.50 9.69 1.12
CA PRO A 22 7.39 10.49 1.95
C PRO A 22 8.35 9.62 2.78
N ILE A 23 9.49 10.18 3.17
CA ILE A 23 10.35 9.60 4.20
C ILE A 23 9.78 9.97 5.57
N ILE A 24 9.54 8.97 6.42
CA ILE A 24 9.04 9.16 7.78
C ILE A 24 10.04 8.58 8.78
N GLN A 25 10.24 9.29 9.89
CA GLN A 25 11.09 8.82 10.98
C GLN A 25 10.51 7.51 11.57
N PRO A 26 11.33 6.45 11.80
CA PRO A 26 10.86 5.13 12.20
C PRO A 26 9.95 5.06 13.44
N TYR A 27 10.11 6.01 14.37
CA TYR A 27 9.38 6.04 15.64
C TYR A 27 8.04 6.79 15.60
N ILE A 28 7.65 7.36 14.46
CA ILE A 28 6.37 8.05 14.32
C ILE A 28 5.26 7.01 14.14
N PRO A 29 4.22 6.96 14.99
CA PRO A 29 3.12 6.00 14.87
C PRO A 29 2.20 6.34 13.69
N ALA A 30 2.54 5.85 12.50
CA ALA A 30 1.81 6.14 11.27
C ALA A 30 1.80 4.98 10.28
N ILE A 31 0.80 4.97 9.40
CA ILE A 31 0.71 4.12 8.21
C ILE A 31 0.79 5.02 6.97
N ILE A 32 1.51 4.56 5.95
CA ILE A 32 1.70 5.27 4.68
C ILE A 32 0.98 4.50 3.59
N LEU A 33 0.11 5.18 2.84
CA LEU A 33 -0.59 4.66 1.67
C LEU A 33 0.00 5.32 0.43
N THR A 34 0.72 4.56 -0.40
CA THR A 34 1.39 5.08 -1.60
C THR A 34 0.87 4.36 -2.86
N PRO A 35 0.13 5.03 -3.75
CA PRO A 35 -0.33 4.41 -5.00
C PRO A 35 0.83 4.22 -5.98
N ILE A 36 0.84 3.11 -6.72
CA ILE A 36 1.82 2.84 -7.78
C ILE A 36 1.24 3.31 -9.12
N CYS A 37 1.94 4.20 -9.81
CA CYS A 37 1.56 4.75 -11.13
C CYS A 37 0.05 5.09 -11.24
N PRO A 38 -0.48 5.98 -10.38
CA PRO A 38 -1.91 6.32 -10.44
C PRO A 38 -2.27 7.00 -11.76
N HIS A 39 -3.39 6.62 -12.38
CA HIS A 39 -3.89 7.29 -13.59
C HIS A 39 -4.53 8.66 -13.33
N THR A 40 -4.61 9.09 -12.06
CA THR A 40 -5.15 10.39 -11.66
C THR A 40 -4.17 11.13 -10.76
N LEU A 41 -4.00 12.44 -11.01
CA LEU A 41 -3.09 13.31 -10.24
C LEU A 41 -3.56 13.61 -8.81
N SER A 42 -4.83 13.33 -8.51
CA SER A 42 -5.40 13.49 -7.18
C SER A 42 -5.01 12.37 -6.23
N PHE A 43 -4.55 11.23 -6.75
CA PHE A 43 -4.21 10.09 -5.91
C PHE A 43 -2.75 10.19 -5.46
N ARG A 44 -2.55 10.96 -4.38
CA ARG A 44 -1.24 11.22 -3.77
C ARG A 44 -0.98 10.30 -2.58
N PRO A 45 0.29 10.08 -2.20
CA PRO A 45 0.60 9.38 -0.96
C PRO A 45 -0.07 10.03 0.26
N MET A 46 -0.55 9.21 1.17
CA MET A 46 -1.25 9.64 2.38
C MET A 46 -0.57 9.05 3.61
N VAL A 47 -0.51 9.83 4.69
CA VAL A 47 -0.03 9.39 6.00
C VAL A 47 -1.21 9.45 6.96
N ILE A 48 -1.52 8.33 7.60
CA ILE A 48 -2.63 8.20 8.56
C ILE A 48 -2.11 7.67 9.91
N SER A 49 -2.92 7.78 10.95
CA SER A 49 -2.60 7.24 12.28
C SER A 49 -2.39 5.73 12.23
N SER A 50 -1.40 5.20 12.96
CA SER A 50 -1.22 3.76 13.13
C SER A 50 -2.33 3.06 13.92
N GLU A 51 -3.23 3.83 14.54
CA GLU A 51 -4.44 3.30 15.18
C GLU A 51 -5.59 3.09 14.18
N SER A 52 -5.42 3.50 12.93
CA SER A 52 -6.42 3.32 11.89
C SER A 52 -6.40 1.89 11.39
N GLU A 53 -7.57 1.28 11.21
CA GLU A 53 -7.71 0.00 10.52
C GLU A 53 -7.82 0.25 9.00
N VAL A 54 -6.93 -0.34 8.20
CA VAL A 54 -6.95 -0.20 6.74
C VAL A 54 -7.46 -1.48 6.11
N LYS A 55 -8.59 -1.39 5.41
CA LYS A 55 -9.17 -2.51 4.65
C LYS A 55 -9.00 -2.29 3.16
N VAL A 56 -8.37 -3.24 2.48
CA VAL A 56 -8.24 -3.28 1.03
C VAL A 56 -9.01 -4.47 0.50
N GLN A 57 -9.96 -4.21 -0.41
CA GLN A 57 -10.77 -5.25 -1.03
C GLN A 57 -10.56 -5.26 -2.54
N LEU A 58 -10.35 -6.45 -3.11
CA LEU A 58 -10.30 -6.61 -4.55
C LEU A 58 -11.72 -6.69 -5.13
N LEU A 59 -12.16 -5.62 -5.78
CA LEU A 59 -13.53 -5.54 -6.32
C LEU A 59 -13.68 -6.23 -7.69
N THR A 60 -12.61 -6.32 -8.47
CA THR A 60 -12.60 -6.84 -9.84
C THR A 60 -11.81 -8.15 -9.92
N GLY A 61 -12.31 -9.13 -10.69
CA GLY A 61 -11.65 -10.42 -10.90
C GLY A 61 -11.02 -10.57 -12.28
N GLY A 62 -10.89 -9.47 -13.04
CA GLY A 62 -10.43 -9.50 -14.43
C GLY A 62 -8.90 -9.48 -14.58
N GLU A 63 -8.17 -9.12 -13.52
CA GLU A 63 -6.71 -9.01 -13.52
C GLU A 63 -6.12 -9.79 -12.35
N GLU A 64 -4.94 -10.38 -12.55
CA GLU A 64 -4.20 -11.03 -11.48
C GLU A 64 -3.60 -9.97 -10.55
N VAL A 65 -4.08 -9.93 -9.31
CA VAL A 65 -3.55 -9.07 -8.26
C VAL A 65 -2.78 -9.92 -7.28
N TYR A 66 -1.55 -9.52 -6.97
CA TYR A 66 -0.71 -10.20 -6.01
C TYR A 66 -0.56 -9.36 -4.74
N LEU A 67 -0.78 -9.99 -3.59
CA LEU A 67 -0.39 -9.45 -2.30
C LEU A 67 1.05 -9.85 -2.02
N THR A 68 1.91 -8.88 -1.74
CA THR A 68 3.29 -9.14 -1.29
C THR A 68 3.50 -8.46 0.07
N ILE A 69 4.15 -9.16 0.98
CA ILE A 69 4.51 -8.67 2.31
C ILE A 69 6.03 -8.63 2.38
N ASP A 70 6.61 -7.46 2.69
CA ASP A 70 8.06 -7.23 2.77
C ASP A 70 8.85 -7.71 1.53
N GLY A 71 8.25 -7.61 0.34
CA GLY A 71 8.88 -8.02 -0.92
C GLY A 71 9.10 -9.53 -1.06
N GLN A 72 8.48 -10.33 -0.20
CA GLN A 72 8.52 -11.80 -0.31
C GLN A 72 7.63 -12.30 -1.45
N ARG A 73 7.59 -13.63 -1.63
CA ARG A 73 6.77 -14.28 -2.65
C ARG A 73 5.31 -13.85 -2.51
N GLY A 74 4.76 -13.32 -3.60
CA GLY A 74 3.38 -12.85 -3.62
C GLY A 74 2.37 -13.99 -3.62
N GLU A 75 1.23 -13.75 -2.97
CA GLU A 75 0.05 -14.60 -3.04
C GLU A 75 -1.00 -13.98 -3.97
N LEU A 76 -1.63 -14.82 -4.79
CA LEU A 76 -2.68 -14.37 -5.70
C LEU A 76 -3.96 -14.04 -4.92
N MET A 77 -4.45 -12.82 -5.06
CA MET A 77 -5.74 -12.39 -4.52
C MET A 77 -6.87 -12.77 -5.46
N LYS A 78 -7.99 -13.22 -4.89
CA LYS A 78 -9.24 -13.49 -5.60
C LYS A 78 -10.20 -12.32 -5.45
N LYS A 79 -11.15 -12.24 -6.38
CA LYS A 79 -12.25 -11.29 -6.28
C LYS A 79 -12.93 -11.43 -4.92
N GLU A 80 -13.25 -10.30 -4.30
CA GLU A 80 -13.87 -10.16 -2.98
C GLU A 80 -12.95 -10.48 -1.78
N ASP A 81 -11.71 -10.93 -2.01
CA ASP A 81 -10.70 -11.05 -0.94
C ASP A 81 -10.46 -9.67 -0.31
N MET A 82 -10.26 -9.70 1.01
CA MET A 82 -10.04 -8.52 1.83
C MET A 82 -8.78 -8.70 2.67
N VAL A 83 -7.91 -7.70 2.63
CA VAL A 83 -6.73 -7.59 3.47
C VAL A 83 -6.97 -6.47 4.48
N THR A 84 -6.72 -6.77 5.75
CA THR A 84 -6.79 -5.80 6.84
C THR A 84 -5.39 -5.59 7.40
N VAL A 85 -4.96 -4.33 7.49
CA VAL A 85 -3.69 -3.89 8.11
C VAL A 85 -3.99 -3.02 9.32
#